data_AF-A0A1I3VLN8-F1
#
_entry.id   AF-A0A1I3VLN8-F1
#
_cell.length_a   1.000
_cell.length_b   1.000
_cell.length_c   1.000
_cell.angle_alpha   90.00
_cell.angle_beta   90.00
_cell.angle_gamma   90.00
#
_symmetry.space_group_name_H-M   'P 1'
#
loop_
_entity.id
_entity.type
_entity.pdbx_description
1 polymer ?
#
loop_
_entity_poly.entity_id
_entity_poly.type
_entity_poly.pdbx_seq_one_letter_code
_entity_poly.pdbx_strand_id
1 'polypeptide(L)' 'MAHYSMVKTNTFNGIQLPSIATFEPEDGSMRVVRSFGYEDFKGILS' A
#
# COMPACT_ATOMS: atom_id res chain seq x y z
N MET A 1 -10.52 3.61 6.39
CA MET A 1 -9.91 2.89 5.24
C MET A 1 -9.33 1.58 5.77
N ALA A 2 -10.11 0.50 5.74
CA ALA A 2 -9.64 -0.80 6.25
C ALA A 2 -10.24 -1.95 5.43
N HIS A 3 -11.55 -1.93 5.21
CA HIS A 3 -12.26 -2.88 4.36
C HIS A 3 -12.61 -2.25 3.00
N TYR A 4 -12.65 -3.07 1.95
CA TYR A 4 -13.09 -2.73 0.58
C TYR A 4 -12.43 -1.50 -0.08
N SER A 5 -11.25 -1.09 0.40
CA SER A 5 -10.45 0.02 -0.14
C SER A 5 -9.14 -0.48 -0.72
N MET A 6 -8.28 -1.05 0.12
CA MET A 6 -6.99 -1.64 -0.30
C MET A 6 -7.14 -2.78 -1.32
N VAL A 7 -8.28 -3.50 -1.30
CA VAL A 7 -8.58 -4.59 -2.26
C VAL A 7 -9.11 -4.11 -3.61
N LYS A 8 -9.38 -2.81 -3.76
CA LYS A 8 -9.92 -2.19 -4.98
C LYS A 8 -9.07 -1.00 -5.46
N THR A 9 -7.87 -0.85 -4.94
CA THR A 9 -6.97 0.25 -5.32
C THR A 9 -6.36 -0.02 -6.69
N ASN A 10 -6.02 1.04 -7.41
CA ASN A 10 -5.36 0.98 -8.72
C ASN A 10 -4.32 2.09 -8.83
N THR A 11 -3.48 2.02 -9.85
CA THR A 11 -2.42 3.00 -10.14
C THR A 11 -2.85 4.01 -11.21
N PHE A 12 -4.11 4.47 -11.17
CA PHE A 12 -4.60 5.45 -12.12
C PHE A 12 -3.69 6.70 -12.15
N ASN A 13 -3.40 7.21 -13.34
CA ASN A 13 -2.43 8.28 -13.60
C ASN A 13 -0.99 8.00 -13.08
N GLY A 14 -0.63 6.74 -12.83
CA GLY A 14 0.70 6.38 -12.34
C GLY A 14 0.98 6.87 -10.92
N ILE A 15 -0.06 7.21 -10.15
CA ILE A 15 0.09 7.61 -8.75
C ILE A 15 0.55 6.41 -7.92
N GLN A 16 1.53 6.65 -7.05
CA GLN A 16 2.07 5.65 -6.15
C GLN A 16 1.00 5.16 -5.16
N LEU A 17 0.90 3.84 -5.01
CA LEU A 17 -0.01 3.24 -4.03
C LEU A 17 0.45 3.55 -2.59
N PRO A 18 -0.48 3.79 -1.66
CA PRO A 18 -0.14 3.96 -0.25
C PRO A 18 0.54 2.71 0.32
N SER A 19 1.58 2.89 1.14
CA SER A 19 2.15 1.78 1.90
C SER A 19 1.13 1.25 2.91
N ILE A 20 1.14 -0.07 3.12
CA ILE A 20 0.31 -0.74 4.12
C ILE A 20 1.15 -0.91 5.37
N ALA A 21 0.68 -0.37 6.50
CA ALA A 21 1.35 -0.48 7.79
C ALA A 21 0.39 -0.93 8.88
N THR A 22 0.92 -1.61 9.89
CA THR A 22 0.24 -1.94 11.14
C THR A 22 0.79 -1.06 12.25
N PHE A 23 -0.07 -0.75 13.22
CA PHE A 23 0.28 0.01 14.41
C PHE A 23 -0.11 -0.79 15.63
N GLU A 24 0.79 -0.88 16.61
CA GLU A 24 0.57 -1.53 17.90
C GLU A 24 0.32 -0.45 18.97
N PRO A 25 -0.91 -0.33 19.50
CA PRO A 25 -1.21 0.68 20.51
C PRO A 25 -0.49 0.47 21.84
N GLU A 26 -0.13 -0.76 22.20
CA GLU A 26 0.46 -1.06 23.52
C GLU A 26 1.88 -0.51 23.68
N ASP A 27 2.69 -0.54 22.62
CA ASP A 27 4.07 -0.04 22.61
C ASP A 27 4.28 1.16 21.67
N GLY A 28 3.26 1.54 20.91
CA GLY A 28 3.29 2.65 19.95
C GLY A 28 4.11 2.36 18.69
N SER A 29 4.49 1.11 18.44
CA SER A 29 5.31 0.75 17.29
C SER A 29 4.49 0.75 16.00
N MET A 30 5.13 1.17 14.91
CA MET A 30 4.57 1.10 13.56
C MET A 30 5.46 0.23 12.69
N ARG A 31 4.84 -0.70 11.95
CA ARG A 31 5.53 -1.60 11.04
C ARG A 31 4.93 -1.50 9.65
N VAL A 32 5.77 -1.19 8.66
CA VAL A 32 5.37 -1.26 7.25
C VAL A 32 5.33 -2.72 6.82
N VAL A 33 4.17 -3.18 6.36
CA VAL A 33 3.93 -4.55 5.87
C VAL A 33 4.20 -4.65 4.38
N ARG A 34 3.84 -3.61 3.61
CA ARG A 34 4.08 -3.55 2.17
C ARG A 34 4.32 -2.11 1.72
N SER A 35 5.34 -1.92 0.91
CA SER A 35 5.59 -0.70 0.14
C SER A 35 5.50 -1.01 -1.34
N PHE A 36 5.13 -0.01 -2.13
CA PHE A 36 4.96 -0.13 -3.56
C PHE A 36 5.95 0.80 -4.25
N GLY A 37 6.72 0.24 -5.19
CA GLY A 37 7.71 0.94 -5.99
C GLY A 37 7.33 1.02 -7.46
N TYR A 38 8.25 1.56 -8.26
CA TYR A 38 8.07 1.66 -9.71
C TYR A 38 7.91 0.28 -10.37
N GLU A 39 8.63 -0.75 -9.90
CA GLU A 39 8.53 -2.10 -10.45
C GLU A 39 7.13 -2.72 -10.24
N ASP A 40 6.42 -2.39 -9.14
CA ASP A 40 5.03 -2.82 -8.94
C ASP A 40 4.11 -2.17 -9.98
N PHE A 41 4.31 -0.89 -10.29
CA PHE A 41 3.54 -0.17 -11.31
C PHE A 41 3.84 -0.68 -12.72
N LYS A 42 5.10 -0.93 -13.05
CA LYS A 42 5.51 -1.46 -14.34
C LYS A 42 5.00 -2.88 -14.56
N GLY A 43 5.10 -3.73 -13.53
CA GLY A 43 4.75 -5.16 -13.62
C GLY A 43 3.26 -5.44 -13.88
N ILE A 44 2.36 -4.48 -13.64
CA ILE A 44 0.93 -4.63 -13.97
C ILE A 44 0.58 -4.15 -15.40
N LEU A 45 1.52 -3.52 -16.12
CA LEU A 45 1.33 -2.99 -17.47
C LEU A 45 1.99 -3.81 -18.58
N SER A 46 2.83 -4.79 -18.22
CA SER A 46 3.67 -5.57 -19.14
C SER A 46 3.35 -7.06 -19.10
#